data_AF-A0A918TEU4-F1
#
_entry.id   AF-A0A918TEU4-F1
#
_cell.length_a   1.000
_cell.length_b   1.000
_cell.length_c   1.000
_cell.angle_alpha   90.00
_cell.angle_beta   90.00
_cell.angle_gamma   90.00
#
_symmetry.space_group_name_H-M   'P 1'
#
loop_
_entity.id
_entity.type
_entity.pdbx_description
1 polymer ?
#
loop_
_entity_poly.entity_id
_entity_poly.type
_entity_poly.pdbx_seq_one_letter_code
_entity_poly.pdbx_strand_id
1 'polypeptide(L)'
;MKLNNLTKGLLLAIMLTPVSAMAEDSSKALASFAKLNIQPWLQDPLILGEVRKQNEVSKDFSEAEIIALDEKWRAVVEAGTDPLIKKVISGKLADFLRKKNEGSGGAIAEVIVMDAKGLNVAATQAPSDFWQGDEPKFQNSAGKGPEGVDYGAAERDDSTGDYIAQVSYPIVDPETLTVIGAVTVGVRTAALD
;
A
#
# COMPACT_ATOMS: atom_id res chain seq x y z
N MET A 1 11.45 5.54 67.65
CA MET A 1 11.26 6.52 66.56
C MET A 1 10.53 5.82 65.42
N LYS A 2 9.28 6.26 65.12
CA LYS A 2 8.51 6.22 63.84
C LYS A 2 8.51 4.92 63.00
N LEU A 3 7.41 4.42 62.41
CA LEU A 3 6.01 4.79 62.27
C LEU A 3 5.29 3.55 61.66
N ASN A 4 4.00 3.35 61.96
CA ASN A 4 3.07 2.57 61.12
C ASN A 4 3.01 3.16 59.69
N ASN A 5 2.65 2.37 58.67
CA ASN A 5 1.43 2.60 57.90
C ASN A 5 1.11 1.53 56.83
N LEU A 6 -0.08 1.00 57.02
CA LEU A 6 -1.00 0.34 56.10
C LEU A 6 -1.03 1.02 54.71
N THR A 7 -0.83 0.27 53.63
CA THR A 7 -1.21 0.70 52.28
C THR A 7 -2.18 -0.30 51.68
N LYS A 8 -3.36 0.22 51.38
CA LYS A 8 -4.51 -0.46 50.78
C LYS A 8 -4.17 -0.86 49.35
N GLY A 9 -4.37 -2.14 49.01
CA GLY A 9 -4.29 -2.60 47.62
C GLY A 9 -5.42 -1.99 46.80
N LEU A 10 -5.05 -1.18 45.80
CA LEU A 10 -5.93 -0.69 44.75
C LEU A 10 -6.04 -1.80 43.70
N LEU A 11 -7.16 -2.54 43.66
CA LEU A 11 -7.47 -3.38 42.51
C LEU A 11 -7.77 -2.47 41.32
N LEU A 12 -6.79 -2.34 40.42
CA LEU A 12 -7.01 -1.77 39.10
C LEU A 12 -7.70 -2.84 38.25
N ALA A 13 -9.02 -2.75 38.12
CA ALA A 13 -9.76 -3.55 37.16
C ALA A 13 -9.37 -3.08 35.74
N ILE A 14 -8.50 -3.85 35.08
CA ILE A 14 -8.20 -3.67 33.66
C ILE A 14 -9.46 -4.11 32.90
N MET A 15 -10.28 -3.14 32.50
CA MET A 15 -11.32 -3.37 31.50
C MET A 15 -10.63 -3.70 30.18
N LEU A 16 -10.59 -4.99 29.80
CA LEU A 16 -10.27 -5.39 28.43
C LEU A 16 -11.39 -4.85 27.52
N THR A 17 -11.09 -3.81 26.76
CA THR A 17 -12.00 -3.31 25.71
C THR A 17 -11.94 -4.21 24.48
N PRO A 18 -13.04 -4.35 23.72
CA PRO A 18 -13.18 -5.31 22.62
C PRO A 18 -12.54 -4.82 21.32
N VAL A 19 -11.23 -4.54 21.34
CA VAL A 19 -10.49 -4.07 20.14
C VAL A 19 -10.45 -5.15 19.05
N SER A 20 -10.52 -6.44 19.42
CA SER A 20 -10.37 -7.55 18.49
C SER A 20 -11.52 -7.72 17.49
N ALA A 21 -12.77 -7.47 17.89
CA ALA A 21 -13.92 -7.72 17.03
C ALA A 21 -14.06 -6.67 15.91
N MET A 22 -13.86 -5.39 16.24
CA MET A 22 -13.95 -4.29 15.28
C MET A 22 -12.84 -4.35 14.22
N ALA A 23 -11.62 -4.79 14.61
CA ALA A 23 -10.51 -4.99 13.69
C ALA A 23 -10.75 -6.16 12.72
N GLU A 24 -11.36 -7.25 13.21
CA GLU A 24 -11.71 -8.41 12.39
C GLU A 24 -12.79 -8.09 11.35
N ASP A 25 -13.84 -7.37 11.75
CA ASP A 25 -14.91 -6.96 10.84
C ASP A 25 -14.42 -5.98 9.77
N SER A 26 -13.56 -5.02 10.14
CA SER A 26 -12.93 -4.09 9.19
C SER A 26 -12.07 -4.80 8.15
N SER A 27 -11.33 -5.84 8.54
CA SER A 27 -10.54 -6.67 7.63
C SER A 27 -11.41 -7.45 6.64
N LYS A 28 -12.55 -7.98 7.07
CA LYS A 28 -13.51 -8.69 6.20
C LYS A 28 -14.17 -7.75 5.19
N ALA A 29 -14.55 -6.54 5.62
CA ALA A 29 -15.14 -5.53 4.75
C ALA A 29 -14.13 -5.08 3.67
N LEU A 30 -12.88 -4.81 4.08
CA LEU A 30 -11.80 -4.48 3.14
C LEU A 30 -11.54 -5.62 2.14
N ALA A 31 -11.47 -6.87 2.61
CA ALA A 31 -11.28 -8.03 1.73
C ALA A 31 -12.43 -8.18 0.71
N SER A 32 -13.67 -7.95 1.14
CA SER A 32 -14.84 -8.02 0.26
C SER A 32 -14.83 -6.89 -0.78
N PHE A 33 -14.54 -5.67 -0.36
CA PHE A 33 -14.37 -4.53 -1.25
C PHE A 33 -13.27 -4.80 -2.28
N ALA A 34 -12.12 -5.29 -1.82
CA ALA A 34 -10.96 -5.53 -2.67
C ALA A 34 -11.21 -6.63 -3.71
N LYS A 35 -11.89 -7.71 -3.33
CA LYS A 35 -12.29 -8.77 -4.26
C LYS A 35 -13.21 -8.26 -5.37
N LEU A 36 -14.16 -7.38 -5.05
CA LEU A 36 -15.15 -6.89 -6.01
C LEU A 36 -14.61 -5.74 -6.87
N ASN A 37 -13.81 -4.85 -6.27
CA ASN A 37 -13.46 -3.57 -6.87
C ASN A 37 -11.98 -3.45 -7.25
N ILE A 38 -11.09 -4.32 -6.76
CA ILE A 38 -9.63 -4.24 -6.98
C ILE A 38 -9.11 -5.43 -7.81
N GLN A 39 -9.42 -6.65 -7.40
CA GLN A 39 -8.95 -7.86 -8.10
C GLN A 39 -9.26 -7.91 -9.61
N PRO A 40 -10.44 -7.46 -10.11
CA PRO A 40 -10.80 -7.61 -11.52
C PRO A 40 -9.89 -6.92 -12.53
N TRP A 41 -9.07 -5.96 -12.10
CA TRP A 41 -8.19 -5.20 -12.98
C TRP A 41 -6.70 -5.45 -12.74
N LEU A 42 -6.31 -6.35 -11.82
CA LEU A 42 -4.90 -6.73 -11.63
C LEU A 42 -4.29 -7.38 -12.87
N GLN A 43 -5.14 -8.01 -13.69
CA GLN A 43 -4.77 -8.67 -14.94
C GLN A 43 -5.02 -7.77 -16.17
N ASP A 44 -5.26 -6.47 -15.96
CA ASP A 44 -5.41 -5.53 -17.07
C ASP A 44 -4.11 -5.50 -17.90
N PRO A 45 -4.18 -5.67 -19.24
CA PRO A 45 -2.99 -5.69 -20.09
C PRO A 45 -2.10 -4.44 -19.96
N LEU A 46 -2.68 -3.29 -19.60
CA LEU A 46 -1.91 -2.07 -19.35
C LEU A 46 -1.05 -2.19 -18.09
N ILE A 47 -1.58 -2.76 -17.00
CA ILE A 47 -0.80 -3.00 -15.77
C ILE A 47 0.33 -3.98 -16.07
N LEU A 48 0.00 -5.15 -16.64
CA LEU A 48 0.98 -6.18 -16.96
C LEU A 48 2.07 -5.64 -17.90
N GLY A 49 1.68 -4.90 -18.92
CA GLY A 49 2.60 -4.32 -19.90
C GLY A 49 3.58 -3.31 -19.30
N GLU A 50 3.11 -2.39 -18.46
CA GLU A 50 3.99 -1.37 -17.86
C GLU A 50 4.87 -1.95 -16.74
N VAL A 51 4.37 -2.90 -15.95
CA VAL A 51 5.18 -3.60 -14.94
C VAL A 51 6.30 -4.41 -15.60
N ARG A 52 6.00 -5.17 -16.67
CA ARG A 52 7.02 -5.91 -17.43
C ARG A 52 8.08 -4.97 -18.01
N LYS A 53 7.68 -3.85 -18.60
CA LYS A 53 8.64 -2.84 -19.12
C LYS A 53 9.53 -2.28 -18.01
N GLN A 54 8.96 -1.96 -16.85
CA GLN A 54 9.72 -1.44 -15.73
C GLN A 54 10.69 -2.50 -15.17
N ASN A 55 10.28 -3.78 -15.11
CA ASN A 55 11.17 -4.88 -14.75
C ASN A 55 12.37 -5.03 -15.69
N GLU A 56 12.21 -4.79 -17.00
CA GLU A 56 13.35 -4.79 -17.93
C GLU A 56 14.36 -3.67 -17.63
N VAL A 57 13.89 -2.55 -17.08
CA VAL A 57 14.74 -1.44 -16.66
C VAL A 57 15.44 -1.74 -15.34
N SER A 58 14.71 -2.28 -14.37
CA SER A 58 15.20 -2.43 -13.00
C SER A 58 15.90 -3.76 -12.72
N LYS A 59 15.81 -4.77 -13.61
CA LYS A 59 16.36 -6.13 -13.39
C LYS A 59 17.80 -6.15 -12.89
N ASP A 60 18.65 -5.27 -13.42
CA ASP A 60 20.07 -5.23 -13.13
C ASP A 60 20.44 -4.20 -12.05
N PHE A 61 19.47 -3.48 -11.48
CA PHE A 61 19.72 -2.52 -10.41
C PHE A 61 20.22 -3.24 -9.16
N SER A 62 21.36 -2.79 -8.67
CA SER A 62 21.90 -3.12 -7.36
C SER A 62 21.08 -2.45 -6.25
N GLU A 63 21.19 -2.96 -5.03
CA GLU A 63 20.58 -2.35 -3.85
C GLU A 63 21.07 -0.91 -3.63
N ALA A 64 22.34 -0.64 -3.89
CA ALA A 64 22.89 0.72 -3.82
C ALA A 64 22.24 1.68 -4.83
N GLU A 65 21.93 1.21 -6.04
CA GLU A 65 21.21 2.02 -7.04
C GLU A 65 19.75 2.26 -6.63
N ILE A 66 19.10 1.26 -6.04
CA ILE A 66 17.73 1.38 -5.51
C ILE A 66 17.69 2.43 -4.38
N ILE A 67 18.60 2.33 -3.41
CA ILE A 67 18.71 3.30 -2.31
C ILE A 67 18.99 4.70 -2.86
N ALA A 68 19.89 4.83 -3.83
CA ALA A 68 20.19 6.14 -4.43
C ALA A 68 18.98 6.75 -5.17
N LEU A 69 18.16 5.93 -5.84
CA LEU A 69 16.91 6.39 -6.46
C LEU A 69 15.89 6.83 -5.41
N ASP A 70 15.80 6.11 -4.30
CA ASP A 70 14.92 6.44 -3.18
C ASP A 70 15.32 7.74 -2.48
N GLU A 71 16.60 7.89 -2.14
CA GLU A 71 17.14 9.13 -1.56
C GLU A 71 16.88 10.34 -2.49
N LYS A 72 17.08 10.15 -3.80
CA LYS A 72 16.78 11.19 -4.79
C LYS A 72 15.29 11.54 -4.77
N TRP A 73 14.40 10.54 -4.76
CA TRP A 73 12.95 10.76 -4.73
C TRP A 73 12.55 11.59 -3.53
N ARG A 74 12.97 11.18 -2.33
CA ARG A 74 12.65 11.86 -1.07
C ARG A 74 13.14 13.31 -1.04
N ALA A 75 14.26 13.60 -1.69
CA ALA A 75 14.78 14.96 -1.81
C ALA A 75 13.94 15.87 -2.74
N VAL A 76 13.15 15.32 -3.66
CA VAL A 76 12.46 16.09 -4.71
C VAL A 76 10.94 15.95 -4.71
N VAL A 77 10.38 15.01 -3.95
CA VAL A 77 8.95 14.66 -3.98
C VAL A 77 8.04 15.84 -3.63
N GLU A 78 8.41 16.64 -2.61
CA GLU A 78 7.63 17.80 -2.20
C GLU A 78 7.54 18.88 -3.29
N ALA A 79 8.57 19.01 -4.12
CA ALA A 79 8.58 19.96 -5.22
C ALA A 79 7.75 19.50 -6.42
N GLY A 80 7.47 18.20 -6.54
CA GLY A 80 6.57 17.58 -7.53
C GLY A 80 6.95 17.74 -9.01
N THR A 81 8.05 18.43 -9.33
CA THR A 81 8.40 18.83 -10.71
C THR A 81 9.51 18.00 -11.35
N ASP A 82 10.22 17.20 -10.54
CA ASP A 82 11.32 16.36 -11.01
C ASP A 82 10.82 15.28 -11.99
N PRO A 83 11.59 14.98 -13.07
CA PRO A 83 11.24 13.92 -14.02
C PRO A 83 10.96 12.55 -13.39
N LEU A 84 11.63 12.21 -12.28
CA LEU A 84 11.41 10.96 -11.56
C LEU A 84 9.99 10.89 -10.98
N ILE A 85 9.53 11.98 -10.35
CA ILE A 85 8.16 12.07 -9.83
C ILE A 85 7.16 11.97 -10.99
N LYS A 86 7.38 12.78 -12.05
CA LYS A 86 6.51 12.79 -13.24
C LYS A 86 6.40 11.42 -13.89
N LYS A 87 7.48 10.62 -13.93
CA LYS A 87 7.47 9.27 -14.48
C LYS A 87 6.46 8.37 -13.76
N VAL A 88 6.29 8.52 -12.45
CA VAL A 88 5.41 7.69 -11.63
C VAL A 88 3.96 8.20 -11.65
N ILE A 89 3.74 9.52 -11.56
CA ILE A 89 2.38 10.08 -11.42
C ILE A 89 1.73 10.50 -12.74
N SER A 90 2.42 10.32 -13.87
CA SER A 90 1.92 10.68 -15.21
C SER A 90 1.97 9.49 -16.16
N GLY A 91 1.24 9.61 -17.28
CA GLY A 91 1.22 8.60 -18.33
C GLY A 91 0.04 7.64 -18.20
N LYS A 92 -0.05 6.71 -19.17
CA LYS A 92 -1.27 5.91 -19.39
C LYS A 92 -1.67 5.09 -18.18
N LEU A 93 -0.71 4.45 -17.49
CA LEU A 93 -1.01 3.65 -16.32
C LEU A 93 -1.48 4.53 -15.16
N ALA A 94 -0.77 5.62 -14.83
CA ALA A 94 -1.21 6.56 -13.80
C ALA A 94 -2.62 7.13 -14.09
N ASP A 95 -2.91 7.49 -15.35
CA ASP A 95 -4.25 7.95 -15.77
C ASP A 95 -5.32 6.87 -15.59
N PHE A 96 -4.98 5.61 -15.90
CA PHE A 96 -5.86 4.47 -15.67
C PHE A 96 -6.12 4.25 -14.17
N LEU A 97 -5.09 4.33 -13.32
CA LEU A 97 -5.25 4.24 -11.87
C LEU A 97 -6.14 5.37 -11.32
N ARG A 98 -5.96 6.60 -11.82
CA ARG A 98 -6.81 7.75 -11.44
C ARG A 98 -8.26 7.53 -11.85
N LYS A 99 -8.54 6.95 -13.03
CA LYS A 99 -9.91 6.56 -13.41
C LYS A 99 -10.51 5.50 -12.49
N LYS A 100 -9.72 4.55 -11.99
CA LYS A 100 -10.19 3.56 -10.99
C LYS A 100 -10.48 4.22 -9.65
N ASN A 101 -9.62 5.15 -9.23
CA ASN A 101 -9.82 5.97 -8.05
C ASN A 101 -11.11 6.82 -8.16
N GLU A 102 -11.26 7.62 -9.22
CA GLU A 102 -12.45 8.45 -9.48
C GLU A 102 -13.73 7.60 -9.62
N GLY A 103 -13.65 6.48 -10.35
CA GLY A 103 -14.76 5.57 -10.57
C GLY A 103 -15.22 4.81 -9.32
N SER A 104 -14.44 4.85 -8.24
CA SER A 104 -14.81 4.25 -6.95
C SER A 104 -15.81 5.09 -6.13
N GLY A 105 -16.19 6.27 -6.63
CA GLY A 105 -17.08 7.18 -5.89
C GLY A 105 -16.44 7.75 -4.62
N GLY A 106 -15.10 7.80 -4.56
CA GLY A 106 -14.34 8.29 -3.40
C GLY A 106 -13.88 7.21 -2.42
N ALA A 107 -14.22 5.93 -2.64
CA ALA A 107 -13.80 4.85 -1.77
C ALA A 107 -12.28 4.62 -1.81
N ILE A 108 -11.67 4.64 -3.00
CA ILE A 108 -10.23 4.52 -3.18
C ILE A 108 -9.59 5.90 -2.94
N ALA A 109 -8.61 5.95 -2.05
CA ALA A 109 -7.84 7.16 -1.76
C ALA A 109 -6.57 7.23 -2.63
N GLU A 110 -5.86 6.10 -2.77
CA GLU A 110 -4.61 6.03 -3.50
C GLU A 110 -4.41 4.64 -4.13
N VAL A 111 -3.59 4.59 -5.19
CA VAL A 111 -3.12 3.35 -5.79
C VAL A 111 -1.65 3.50 -6.16
N ILE A 112 -0.83 2.51 -5.80
CA ILE A 112 0.59 2.43 -6.12
C ILE A 112 0.85 1.08 -6.79
N VAL A 113 1.40 1.10 -8.00
CA VAL A 113 1.85 -0.09 -8.73
C VAL A 113 3.37 -0.14 -8.67
N MET A 114 3.91 -1.28 -8.25
CA MET A 114 5.33 -1.52 -8.04
C MET A 114 5.83 -2.65 -8.94
N ASP A 115 7.12 -2.60 -9.28
CA ASP A 115 7.82 -3.65 -10.03
C ASP A 115 8.30 -4.79 -9.12
N ALA A 116 9.01 -5.78 -9.68
CA ALA A 116 9.46 -6.97 -8.96
C ALA A 116 10.49 -6.67 -7.84
N LYS A 117 11.11 -5.49 -7.85
CA LYS A 117 12.02 -5.01 -6.80
C LYS A 117 11.32 -4.07 -5.82
N GLY A 118 10.03 -3.79 -6.02
CA GLY A 118 9.26 -2.85 -5.22
C GLY A 118 9.45 -1.39 -5.64
N LEU A 119 10.00 -1.10 -6.83
CA LEU A 119 10.13 0.27 -7.31
C LEU A 119 8.82 0.75 -7.94
N ASN A 120 8.46 2.00 -7.70
CA ASN A 120 7.22 2.57 -8.25
C ASN A 120 7.22 2.60 -9.79
N VAL A 121 6.24 1.90 -10.37
CA VAL A 121 5.94 1.90 -11.81
C VAL A 121 5.01 3.06 -12.14
N ALA A 122 3.92 3.18 -11.37
CA ALA A 122 2.93 4.24 -11.51
C ALA A 122 2.11 4.39 -10.22
N ALA A 123 1.61 5.60 -9.97
CA ALA A 123 0.73 5.86 -8.82
C ALA A 123 -0.30 6.96 -9.12
N THR A 124 -1.39 7.00 -8.34
CA THR A 124 -2.41 8.08 -8.45
C THR A 124 -1.91 9.42 -7.94
N GLN A 125 -0.97 9.38 -6.99
CA GLN A 125 -0.27 10.51 -6.39
C GLN A 125 1.15 10.07 -6.03
N ALA A 126 2.04 11.02 -5.76
CA ALA A 126 3.42 10.69 -5.42
C ALA A 126 3.47 10.08 -4.00
N PRO A 127 3.91 8.82 -3.81
CA PRO A 127 4.19 8.29 -2.49
C PRO A 127 5.39 8.99 -1.84
N SER A 128 5.58 8.77 -0.53
CA SER A 128 6.67 9.34 0.26
C SER A 128 8.07 8.96 -0.26
N ASP A 129 8.17 7.78 -0.83
CA ASP A 129 9.39 7.07 -1.19
C ASP A 129 9.20 6.35 -2.53
N PHE A 130 10.31 6.11 -3.23
CA PHE A 130 10.31 5.47 -4.55
C PHE A 130 10.40 3.95 -4.44
N TRP A 131 11.15 3.48 -3.44
CA TRP A 131 11.26 2.08 -3.13
C TRP A 131 10.24 1.71 -2.07
N GLN A 132 9.42 0.71 -2.37
CA GLN A 132 8.41 0.16 -1.47
C GLN A 132 8.73 -1.31 -1.14
N GLY A 133 9.83 -1.82 -1.69
CA GLY A 133 10.17 -3.24 -1.61
C GLY A 133 10.61 -3.67 -0.22
N ASP A 134 11.08 -2.75 0.61
CA ASP A 134 11.40 -2.98 2.02
C ASP A 134 10.16 -2.89 2.92
N GLU A 135 9.02 -2.42 2.41
CA GLU A 135 7.80 -2.27 3.20
C GLU A 135 7.03 -3.57 3.43
N PRO A 136 6.34 -3.72 4.59
CA PRO A 136 5.50 -4.87 4.88
C PRO A 136 4.46 -5.14 3.80
N LYS A 137 3.85 -4.10 3.23
CA LYS A 137 2.81 -4.20 2.20
C LYS A 137 3.30 -4.94 0.95
N PHE A 138 4.57 -4.77 0.57
CA PHE A 138 5.21 -5.49 -0.52
C PHE A 138 5.68 -6.89 -0.09
N GLN A 139 6.39 -6.98 1.04
CA GLN A 139 6.95 -8.23 1.55
C GLN A 139 5.88 -9.29 1.87
N ASN A 140 4.72 -8.86 2.40
CA ASN A 140 3.61 -9.75 2.74
C ASN A 140 2.71 -10.10 1.55
N SER A 141 2.77 -9.33 0.45
CA SER A 141 2.03 -9.62 -0.78
C SER A 141 2.95 -10.32 -1.79
N ALA A 142 3.63 -9.55 -2.64
CA ALA A 142 4.56 -10.06 -3.65
C ALA A 142 5.66 -10.96 -3.07
N GLY A 143 6.21 -10.62 -1.90
CA GLY A 143 7.24 -11.44 -1.23
C GLY A 143 6.75 -12.82 -0.77
N LYS A 144 5.44 -13.04 -0.65
CA LYS A 144 4.83 -14.35 -0.29
C LYS A 144 4.36 -15.16 -1.50
N GLY A 145 4.58 -14.67 -2.73
CA GLY A 145 4.25 -15.38 -3.96
C GLY A 145 2.85 -15.07 -4.50
N PRO A 146 2.36 -15.86 -5.48
CA PRO A 146 1.16 -15.54 -6.28
C PRO A 146 -0.14 -15.38 -5.48
N GLU A 147 -0.24 -16.01 -4.32
CA GLU A 147 -1.42 -15.97 -3.43
C GLU A 147 -1.23 -15.03 -2.23
N GLY A 148 -0.10 -14.31 -2.17
CA GLY A 148 0.17 -13.37 -1.08
C GLY A 148 -0.85 -12.24 -1.09
N VAL A 149 -1.36 -11.86 0.08
CA VAL A 149 -2.21 -10.67 0.22
C VAL A 149 -1.85 -10.03 1.54
N ASP A 150 -1.67 -8.71 1.52
CA ASP A 150 -1.49 -7.93 2.73
C ASP A 150 -2.70 -7.04 2.97
N TYR A 151 -3.18 -7.01 4.21
CA TYR A 151 -4.23 -6.10 4.66
C TYR A 151 -3.62 -5.24 5.78
N GLY A 152 -3.28 -4.01 5.42
CA GLY A 152 -2.75 -3.02 6.35
C GLY A 152 -3.83 -2.52 7.31
N ALA A 153 -3.40 -2.14 8.51
CA ALA A 153 -4.28 -1.50 9.47
C ALA A 153 -4.80 -0.16 8.93
N ALA A 154 -5.97 0.26 9.39
CA ALA A 154 -6.49 1.58 9.09
C ALA A 154 -5.65 2.65 9.81
N GLU A 155 -5.08 3.57 9.05
CA GLU A 155 -4.33 4.70 9.56
C GLU A 155 -5.06 6.01 9.25
N ARG A 156 -4.90 7.00 10.12
CA ARG A 156 -5.52 8.31 9.91
C ARG A 156 -4.67 9.12 8.95
N ASP A 157 -5.25 9.57 7.85
CA ASP A 157 -4.66 10.59 6.99
C ASP A 157 -4.89 11.97 7.63
N ASP A 158 -3.82 12.60 8.10
CA ASP A 158 -3.90 13.89 8.78
C ASP A 158 -4.32 15.05 7.88
N SER A 159 -4.18 14.90 6.55
CA SER A 159 -4.53 15.95 5.58
C SER A 159 -6.03 16.03 5.31
N THR A 160 -6.72 14.88 5.35
CA THR A 160 -8.16 14.76 5.08
C THR A 160 -8.98 14.47 6.34
N GLY A 161 -8.35 13.88 7.35
CA GLY A 161 -8.99 13.35 8.55
C GLY A 161 -9.63 11.96 8.36
N ASP A 162 -9.54 11.40 7.15
CA ASP A 162 -10.06 10.07 6.83
C ASP A 162 -9.22 8.96 7.47
N TYR A 163 -9.84 7.80 7.70
CA TYR A 163 -9.10 6.58 7.99
C TYR A 163 -8.96 5.78 6.71
N ILE A 164 -7.73 5.41 6.37
CA ILE A 164 -7.38 4.67 5.16
C ILE A 164 -6.79 3.34 5.57
N ALA A 165 -7.42 2.24 5.14
CA ALA A 165 -6.83 0.92 5.23
C ALA A 165 -6.23 0.54 3.88
N GLN A 166 -5.12 -0.20 3.89
CA GLN A 166 -4.44 -0.62 2.66
C GLN A 166 -4.67 -2.10 2.38
N VAL A 167 -4.80 -2.44 1.10
CA VAL A 167 -4.73 -3.82 0.62
C VAL A 167 -3.67 -3.91 -0.46
N SER A 168 -2.83 -4.93 -0.40
CA SER A 168 -1.79 -5.19 -1.39
C SER A 168 -1.91 -6.58 -2.00
N TYR A 169 -1.84 -6.63 -3.33
CA TYR A 169 -1.87 -7.86 -4.12
C TYR A 169 -0.62 -8.00 -4.98
N PRO A 170 -0.10 -9.22 -5.17
CA PRO A 170 0.90 -9.50 -6.19
C PRO A 170 0.29 -9.29 -7.57
N ILE A 171 1.12 -8.79 -8.48
CA ILE A 171 0.83 -8.80 -9.90
C ILE A 171 1.49 -10.06 -10.45
N VAL A 172 0.67 -11.03 -10.83
CA VAL A 172 1.11 -12.33 -11.34
C VAL A 172 1.02 -12.31 -12.85
N ASP A 173 2.13 -12.64 -13.50
CA ASP A 173 2.16 -12.83 -14.95
C ASP A 173 1.36 -14.08 -15.32
N PRO A 174 0.28 -13.98 -16.13
CA PRO A 174 -0.57 -15.11 -16.45
C PRO A 174 0.11 -16.15 -17.35
N GLU A 175 1.21 -15.81 -18.02
CA GLU A 175 1.93 -16.70 -18.93
C GLU A 175 2.94 -17.57 -18.16
N THR A 176 3.62 -16.99 -17.18
CA THR A 176 4.70 -17.65 -16.43
C THR A 176 4.28 -18.07 -15.02
N LEU A 177 3.15 -17.56 -14.52
CA LEU A 177 2.67 -17.70 -13.13
C LEU A 177 3.66 -17.12 -12.10
N THR A 178 4.56 -16.24 -12.52
CA THR A 178 5.54 -15.58 -11.64
C THR A 178 5.00 -14.24 -11.15
N VAL A 179 5.30 -13.90 -9.91
CA VAL A 179 5.08 -12.53 -9.40
C VAL A 179 6.05 -11.59 -10.11
N ILE A 180 5.50 -10.55 -10.75
CA ILE A 180 6.26 -9.52 -11.46
C ILE A 180 6.19 -8.15 -10.79
N GLY A 181 5.47 -8.04 -9.66
CA GLY A 181 5.34 -6.80 -8.91
C GLY A 181 4.19 -6.88 -7.91
N ALA A 182 3.75 -5.72 -7.43
CA ALA A 182 2.63 -5.60 -6.51
C ALA A 182 1.78 -4.37 -6.86
N VAL A 183 0.53 -4.38 -6.41
CA VAL A 183 -0.27 -3.16 -6.27
C VAL A 183 -0.64 -2.98 -4.81
N THR A 184 -0.56 -1.76 -4.31
CA THR A 184 -1.15 -1.33 -3.04
C THR A 184 -2.29 -0.36 -3.35
N VAL A 185 -3.43 -0.54 -2.68
CA VAL A 185 -4.58 0.34 -2.78
C VAL A 185 -4.97 0.80 -1.39
N GLY A 186 -5.00 2.11 -1.17
CA GLY A 186 -5.58 2.72 0.02
C GLY A 186 -7.07 2.92 -0.15
N VAL A 187 -7.87 2.43 0.79
CA VAL A 187 -9.33 2.48 0.80
C VAL A 187 -9.81 3.21 2.05
N ARG A 188 -10.65 4.22 1.88
CA ARG A 188 -11.29 4.92 2.99
C ARG A 188 -12.21 3.96 3.73
N THR A 189 -12.01 3.79 5.03
CA THR A 189 -12.81 2.87 5.83
C THR A 189 -14.28 3.25 5.91
N ALA A 190 -14.60 4.55 5.76
CA ALA A 190 -15.97 5.04 5.69
C ALA A 190 -16.75 4.55 4.45
N ALA A 191 -16.06 3.98 3.46
CA ALA A 191 -16.67 3.38 2.27
C ALA A 191 -16.76 1.84 2.37
N LEU A 192 -16.37 1.26 3.50
CA LEU A 192 -16.46 -0.17 3.78
C LEU A 192 -17.71 -0.40 4.62
N ASP A 193 -18.73 -1.03 4.02
CA ASP A 193 -19.98 -1.43 4.67
C ASP A 193 -19.88 -2.83 5.32
#